data_AF-A0A836CDB4-F1
#
_entry.id   AF-A0A836CDB4-F1
#
_cell.length_a   1.000
_cell.length_b   1.000
_cell.length_c   1.000
_cell.angle_alpha   90.00
_cell.angle_beta   90.00
_cell.angle_gamma   90.00
#
_symmetry.space_group_name_H-M   'P 1'
#
loop_
_entity.id
_entity.type
_entity.pdbx_description
1 polymer ?
#
loop_
_entity_poly.entity_id
_entity_poly.type
_entity_poly.pdbx_seq_one_letter_code
_entity_poly.pdbx_strand_id
1 'polypeptide(L)'
;KHCEFDGCIVLPTFGFQGQAKRFCGRHKLDGMLDLKSKRCEAPGCCVVPSFGFEGGTRQFCGQHKLGGMVNMRGKRCEAPGCSTSPSFGWESEGKSRYCARHRADAMVDLMHKRCEEADCVVRPIYGFDGGPARVCSRHRREGMIKM
;
A
#
# COMPACT_ATOMS: atom_id res chain seq x y z
N LYS A 1 9.12 -31.71 5.59
CA LYS A 1 10.20 -30.87 6.16
C LYS A 1 9.57 -29.59 6.70
N HIS A 2 9.58 -29.42 8.02
CA HIS A 2 9.06 -28.22 8.69
C HIS A 2 10.19 -27.21 8.91
N CYS A 3 9.83 -26.02 9.40
CA CYS A 3 10.78 -25.00 9.83
C CYS A 3 11.81 -25.61 10.78
N GLU A 4 13.07 -25.18 10.67
CA GLU A 4 14.19 -25.69 11.48
C GLU A 4 14.12 -25.27 12.96
N PHE A 5 13.19 -24.37 13.30
CA PHE A 5 12.98 -23.96 14.67
C PHE A 5 12.26 -25.07 15.44
N ASP A 6 12.76 -25.40 16.62
CA ASP A 6 12.26 -26.50 17.44
C ASP A 6 10.75 -26.36 17.73
N GLY A 7 10.01 -27.45 17.56
CA GLY A 7 8.55 -27.48 17.73
C GLY A 7 7.74 -26.73 16.66
N CYS A 8 8.36 -26.16 15.62
CA CYS A 8 7.62 -25.44 14.58
C CYS A 8 7.11 -26.37 13.47
N ILE A 9 5.79 -26.51 13.36
CA ILE A 9 5.12 -27.31 12.32
C ILE A 9 4.84 -26.52 11.02
N VAL A 10 5.28 -25.27 10.92
CA VAL A 10 5.03 -24.44 9.73
C VAL A 10 6.03 -24.79 8.62
N LEU A 11 5.57 -24.85 7.37
CA LEU A 11 6.46 -25.07 6.23
C LEU A 11 7.47 -23.92 6.08
N PRO A 12 8.76 -24.23 5.84
CA PRO A 12 9.76 -23.20 5.64
C PRO A 12 9.57 -22.53 4.28
N THR A 13 9.63 -21.20 4.26
CA THR A 13 9.59 -20.37 3.04
C THR A 13 10.76 -19.40 2.95
N PHE A 14 11.46 -19.16 4.06
CA PHE A 14 12.57 -18.23 4.18
C PHE A 14 13.92 -18.96 4.19
N GLY A 15 14.93 -18.32 3.60
CA GLY A 15 16.32 -18.75 3.59
C GLY A 15 17.23 -17.71 2.97
N PHE A 16 18.54 -17.96 2.94
CA PHE A 16 19.50 -17.07 2.29
C PHE A 16 19.49 -17.24 0.76
N GLN A 17 19.99 -16.23 0.05
CA GLN A 17 20.10 -16.27 -1.41
C GLN A 17 20.94 -17.47 -1.86
N GLY A 18 20.40 -18.27 -2.79
CA GLY A 18 21.07 -19.48 -3.30
C GLY A 18 20.99 -20.70 -2.38
N GLN A 19 20.38 -20.59 -1.19
CA GLN A 19 20.24 -21.70 -0.25
C GLN A 19 18.82 -22.28 -0.24
N ALA A 20 18.66 -23.44 0.42
CA ALA A 20 17.35 -24.02 0.67
C ALA A 20 16.56 -23.20 1.70
N LYS A 21 15.23 -23.22 1.59
CA LYS A 21 14.32 -22.66 2.60
C LYS A 21 14.39 -23.50 3.88
N ARG A 22 14.78 -22.88 5.00
CA ARG A 22 14.96 -23.54 6.31
C ARG A 22 14.02 -22.98 7.38
N PHE A 23 13.54 -21.75 7.22
CA PHE A 23 12.76 -21.05 8.23
C PHE A 23 11.39 -20.61 7.73
N CYS A 24 10.41 -20.48 8.62
CA CYS A 24 9.12 -19.87 8.31
C CYS A 24 9.18 -18.34 8.52
N GLY A 25 8.16 -17.60 8.09
CA GLY A 25 8.16 -16.13 8.23
C GLY A 25 8.23 -15.61 9.65
N ARG A 26 7.84 -16.42 10.65
CA ARG A 26 7.96 -16.09 12.07
C ARG A 26 9.36 -16.32 12.63
N HIS A 27 10.11 -17.26 12.08
CA HIS A 27 11.43 -17.65 12.56
C HIS A 27 12.54 -17.28 11.56
N LYS A 28 12.29 -16.31 10.68
CA LYS A 28 13.31 -15.82 9.76
C LYS A 28 14.41 -15.11 10.55
N LEU A 29 15.67 -15.30 10.15
CA LEU A 29 16.79 -14.51 10.65
C LEU A 29 16.94 -13.24 9.82
N ASP A 30 17.69 -12.27 10.34
CA ASP A 30 18.07 -11.09 9.57
C ASP A 30 18.84 -11.50 8.30
N GLY A 31 18.56 -10.81 7.19
CA GLY A 31 19.09 -11.17 5.87
C GLY A 31 18.43 -12.39 5.18
N MET A 32 17.48 -13.08 5.83
CA MET A 32 16.72 -14.14 5.15
C MET A 32 15.62 -13.58 4.25
N LEU A 33 15.43 -14.24 3.12
CA LEU A 33 14.54 -13.85 2.04
C LEU A 33 13.43 -14.87 1.91
N ASP A 34 12.23 -14.43 1.51
CA ASP A 34 11.17 -15.37 1.13
C ASP A 34 11.54 -16.00 -0.22
N LEU A 35 11.96 -17.26 -0.18
CA LEU A 35 12.41 -18.00 -1.35
C LEU A 35 11.24 -18.68 -2.10
N LYS A 36 10.04 -18.70 -1.50
CA LYS A 36 8.83 -19.29 -2.08
C LYS A 36 8.12 -18.34 -3.04
N SER A 37 8.02 -17.06 -2.70
CA SER A 37 7.29 -16.07 -3.50
C SER A 37 8.03 -15.71 -4.78
N LYS A 38 7.26 -15.35 -5.82
CA LYS A 38 7.82 -14.78 -7.06
C LYS A 38 8.63 -13.53 -6.68
N ARG A 39 9.82 -13.39 -7.26
CA ARG A 39 10.72 -12.25 -7.01
C ARG A 39 10.66 -11.26 -8.16
N CYS A 40 11.12 -10.05 -7.86
CA CYS A 40 11.42 -9.07 -8.88
C CYS A 40 12.39 -9.68 -9.91
N GLU A 41 12.13 -9.47 -11.20
CA GLU A 41 12.95 -10.00 -12.30
C GLU A 41 14.29 -9.27 -12.44
N ALA A 42 14.46 -8.14 -11.75
CA ALA A 42 15.76 -7.47 -11.66
C ALA A 42 16.82 -8.36 -10.97
N PRO A 43 18.03 -8.48 -11.55
CA PRO A 43 19.07 -9.34 -11.01
C PRO A 43 19.45 -8.93 -9.58
N GLY A 44 19.49 -9.91 -8.67
CA GLY A 44 19.79 -9.68 -7.25
C GLY A 44 18.66 -9.08 -6.42
N CYS A 45 17.51 -8.72 -7.03
CA CYS A 45 16.40 -8.18 -6.28
C CYS A 45 15.54 -9.28 -5.64
N CYS A 46 15.42 -9.24 -4.32
CA CYS A 46 14.64 -10.22 -3.56
C CYS A 46 13.31 -9.68 -3.03
N VAL A 47 12.89 -8.53 -3.56
CA VAL A 47 11.60 -7.91 -3.24
C VAL A 47 10.49 -8.57 -4.06
N VAL A 48 9.34 -8.79 -3.43
CA VAL A 48 8.13 -9.28 -4.12
C VAL A 48 7.69 -8.26 -5.18
N PRO A 49 7.49 -8.67 -6.44
CA PRO A 49 7.15 -7.75 -7.50
C PRO A 49 5.73 -7.22 -7.28
N SER A 50 5.57 -5.93 -7.49
CA SER A 50 4.29 -5.21 -7.38
C SER A 50 3.89 -4.57 -8.70
N PHE A 51 4.83 -4.39 -9.62
CA PHE A 51 4.66 -3.69 -10.89
C PHE A 51 4.75 -4.66 -12.07
N GLY A 52 4.01 -4.36 -13.13
CA GLY A 52 4.09 -5.03 -14.42
C GLY A 52 3.17 -4.36 -15.43
N PHE A 53 3.14 -4.88 -16.65
CA PHE A 53 2.28 -4.32 -17.72
C PHE A 53 0.82 -4.71 -17.53
N GLU A 54 -0.08 -3.88 -18.09
CA GLU A 54 -1.52 -4.13 -18.07
C GLU A 54 -1.85 -5.48 -18.74
N GLY A 55 -2.75 -6.26 -18.13
CA GLY A 55 -3.08 -7.63 -18.57
C GLY A 55 -2.01 -8.69 -18.26
N GLY A 56 -0.83 -8.29 -17.78
CA GLY A 56 0.29 -9.18 -17.47
C GLY A 56 0.38 -9.60 -16.00
N THR A 57 1.50 -10.27 -15.66
CA THR A 57 1.83 -10.63 -14.28
C THR A 57 2.83 -9.67 -13.66
N ARG A 58 2.89 -9.63 -12.32
CA ARG A 58 3.84 -8.80 -11.59
C ARG A 58 5.25 -9.32 -11.86
N GLN A 59 6.13 -8.40 -12.26
CA GLN A 59 7.49 -8.69 -12.68
C GLN A 59 8.53 -7.89 -11.90
N PHE A 60 8.24 -6.62 -11.57
CA PHE A 60 9.22 -5.74 -10.94
C PHE A 60 8.74 -5.16 -9.61
N CYS A 61 9.66 -4.78 -8.74
CA CYS A 61 9.35 -4.02 -7.53
C CYS A 61 9.29 -2.51 -7.84
N GLY A 62 8.93 -1.68 -6.85
CA GLY A 62 8.81 -0.23 -7.06
C GLY A 62 10.11 0.48 -7.43
N GLN A 63 11.27 -0.06 -7.00
CA GLN A 63 12.59 0.45 -7.36
C GLN A 63 13.01 0.05 -8.78
N HIS A 64 12.55 -1.10 -9.28
CA HIS A 64 12.94 -1.65 -10.59
C HIS A 64 11.82 -1.56 -11.64
N LYS A 65 10.78 -0.75 -11.41
CA LYS A 65 9.69 -0.59 -12.38
C LYS A 65 10.22 0.03 -13.67
N LEU A 66 9.77 -0.49 -14.81
CA LEU A 66 10.02 0.11 -16.12
C LEU A 66 8.93 1.15 -16.46
N GLY A 67 9.22 2.00 -17.44
CA GLY A 67 8.22 2.91 -18.00
C GLY A 67 7.00 2.16 -18.51
N GLY A 68 5.80 2.66 -18.23
CA GLY A 68 4.54 2.02 -18.61
C GLY A 68 4.09 0.86 -17.69
N MET A 69 4.88 0.45 -16.70
CA MET A 69 4.41 -0.52 -15.71
C MET A 69 3.47 0.11 -14.69
N VAL A 70 2.43 -0.63 -14.34
CA VAL A 70 1.41 -0.22 -13.38
C VAL A 70 1.55 -1.01 -12.08
N ASN A 71 1.21 -0.39 -10.96
CA ASN A 71 1.13 -1.11 -9.70
C ASN A 71 -0.07 -2.07 -9.76
N MET A 72 0.21 -3.36 -9.59
CA MET A 72 -0.76 -4.46 -9.61
C MET A 72 -0.93 -5.10 -8.23
N ARG A 73 -0.35 -4.46 -7.21
CA ARG A 73 -0.53 -4.79 -5.81
C ARG A 73 -1.55 -3.81 -5.22
N GLY A 74 -2.75 -4.31 -4.98
CA GLY A 74 -3.86 -3.54 -4.41
C GLY A 74 -4.96 -3.21 -5.41
N LYS A 75 -6.03 -2.58 -4.92
CA LYS A 75 -7.15 -2.12 -5.74
C LYS A 75 -6.69 -0.97 -6.65
N ARG A 76 -7.26 -0.89 -7.84
CA ARG A 76 -7.06 0.22 -8.78
C ARG A 76 -8.29 1.08 -8.83
N CYS A 77 -8.08 2.33 -9.24
CA CYS A 77 -9.17 3.18 -9.69
C CYS A 77 -9.96 2.45 -10.80
N GLU A 78 -11.29 2.45 -10.71
CA GLU A 78 -12.16 1.82 -11.69
C GLU A 78 -12.24 2.60 -13.02
N ALA A 79 -11.63 3.78 -13.09
CA ALA A 79 -11.56 4.56 -14.33
C ALA A 79 -10.63 3.88 -15.36
N PRO A 80 -11.03 3.79 -16.64
CA PRO A 80 -10.24 3.13 -17.68
C PRO A 80 -8.87 3.78 -17.83
N GLY A 81 -7.82 2.95 -17.90
CA GLY A 81 -6.43 3.39 -18.02
C GLY A 81 -5.85 4.05 -16.76
N CYS A 82 -6.55 4.03 -15.62
CA CYS A 82 -6.05 4.58 -14.37
C CYS A 82 -5.35 3.53 -13.51
N SER A 83 -4.04 3.69 -13.31
CA SER A 83 -3.22 2.83 -12.43
C SER A 83 -3.04 3.38 -11.01
N THR A 84 -3.73 4.48 -10.68
CA THR A 84 -3.66 5.09 -9.34
C THR A 84 -4.52 4.30 -8.35
N SER A 85 -4.06 4.20 -7.09
CA SER A 85 -4.86 3.61 -6.02
C SER A 85 -6.13 4.43 -5.77
N PRO A 86 -7.28 3.77 -5.55
CA PRO A 86 -8.51 4.46 -5.24
C PRO A 86 -8.48 4.97 -3.80
N SER A 87 -9.06 6.15 -3.59
CA SER A 87 -9.29 6.74 -2.26
C SER A 87 -10.69 7.31 -2.11
N PHE A 88 -11.38 7.54 -3.23
CA PHE A 88 -12.70 8.14 -3.29
C PHE A 88 -13.76 7.08 -3.62
N GLY A 89 -14.93 7.23 -3.04
CA GLY A 89 -16.10 6.40 -3.31
C GLY A 89 -17.34 7.00 -2.68
N TRP A 90 -18.48 6.34 -2.84
CA TRP A 90 -19.72 6.76 -2.20
C TRP A 90 -19.77 6.27 -0.75
N GLU A 91 -20.22 7.13 0.15
CA GLU A 91 -20.29 6.81 1.57
C GLU A 91 -21.20 5.61 1.86
N SER A 92 -22.32 5.51 1.14
CA SER A 92 -23.27 4.40 1.23
C SER A 92 -22.66 3.03 0.89
N GLU A 93 -21.61 2.99 0.07
CA GLU A 93 -20.96 1.74 -0.32
C GLU A 93 -19.77 1.37 0.55
N GLY A 94 -19.20 2.33 1.30
CA GLY A 94 -18.03 2.14 2.16
C GLY A 94 -16.76 1.66 1.44
N LYS A 95 -16.72 1.72 0.10
CA LYS A 95 -15.61 1.21 -0.73
C LYS A 95 -15.03 2.31 -1.61
N SER A 96 -13.73 2.56 -1.47
CA SER A 96 -12.99 3.43 -2.40
C SER A 96 -12.83 2.73 -3.75
N ARG A 97 -13.37 3.34 -4.80
CA ARG A 97 -13.37 2.83 -6.19
C ARG A 97 -12.60 3.74 -7.15
N TYR A 98 -12.48 5.03 -6.84
CA TYR A 98 -11.88 6.03 -7.73
C TYR A 98 -10.72 6.78 -7.06
N CYS A 99 -9.78 7.29 -7.86
CA CYS A 99 -8.71 8.15 -7.35
C CYS A 99 -9.18 9.63 -7.32
N ALA A 100 -8.39 10.50 -6.70
CA ALA A 100 -8.72 11.93 -6.58
C ALA A 100 -9.01 12.62 -7.93
N ARG A 101 -8.35 12.17 -9.01
CA ARG A 101 -8.54 12.72 -10.36
C ARG A 101 -9.85 12.28 -11.00
N HIS A 102 -10.38 11.11 -10.64
CA HIS A 102 -11.60 10.55 -11.21
C HIS A 102 -12.75 10.49 -10.19
N ARG A 103 -12.70 11.35 -9.16
CA ARG A 103 -13.79 11.46 -8.20
C ARG A 103 -14.98 12.20 -8.83
N ALA A 104 -16.18 11.69 -8.64
CA ALA A 104 -17.41 12.44 -8.89
C ALA A 104 -17.73 13.37 -7.70
N ASP A 105 -18.60 14.35 -7.91
CA ASP A 105 -18.94 15.35 -6.88
C ASP A 105 -19.51 14.72 -5.60
N ALA A 106 -20.34 13.68 -5.75
CA ALA A 106 -20.92 12.92 -4.63
C ALA A 106 -19.95 11.93 -3.95
N MET A 107 -18.70 11.80 -4.42
CA MET A 107 -17.74 10.87 -3.82
C MET A 107 -16.92 11.54 -2.72
N VAL A 108 -16.76 10.83 -1.61
CA VAL A 108 -15.98 11.26 -0.45
C VAL A 108 -14.67 10.48 -0.36
N ASP A 109 -13.66 11.06 0.29
CA ASP A 109 -12.44 10.33 0.65
C ASP A 109 -12.77 9.31 1.75
N LEU A 110 -12.60 8.03 1.44
CA LEU A 110 -12.87 6.90 2.34
C LEU A 110 -11.59 6.34 2.96
N MET A 111 -10.42 6.81 2.52
CA MET A 111 -9.13 6.29 2.98
C MET A 111 -8.47 7.19 4.02
N HIS A 112 -8.72 8.49 3.96
CA HIS A 112 -8.15 9.46 4.89
C HIS A 112 -9.16 9.92 5.94
N LYS A 113 -8.61 10.42 7.06
CA LYS A 113 -9.43 11.09 8.09
C LYS A 113 -10.12 12.31 7.48
N ARG A 114 -11.28 12.62 8.05
CA ARG A 114 -12.05 13.83 7.74
C ARG A 114 -11.74 14.92 8.75
N CYS A 115 -12.05 16.14 8.36
CA CYS A 115 -12.04 17.28 9.26
C CYS A 115 -12.96 16.99 10.46
N GLU A 116 -12.55 17.37 11.66
CA GLU A 116 -13.33 17.18 12.89
C GLU A 116 -14.61 18.04 12.94
N GLU A 117 -14.66 19.12 12.14
CA GLU A 117 -15.85 19.96 12.01
C GLU A 117 -17.01 19.16 11.38
N ALA A 118 -18.20 19.28 11.98
CA ALA A 118 -19.40 18.60 11.52
C ALA A 118 -19.69 18.93 10.04
N ASP A 119 -20.18 17.93 9.29
CA ASP A 119 -20.50 18.03 7.85
C ASP A 119 -19.30 18.32 6.92
N CYS A 120 -18.07 18.37 7.45
CA CYS A 120 -16.89 18.63 6.64
C CYS A 120 -16.21 17.35 6.14
N VAL A 121 -16.37 17.04 4.86
CA VAL A 121 -15.72 15.88 4.20
C VAL A 121 -14.30 16.16 3.70
N VAL A 122 -13.77 17.36 3.95
CA VAL A 122 -12.43 17.76 3.48
C VAL A 122 -11.36 17.13 4.37
N ARG A 123 -10.30 16.62 3.75
CA ARG A 123 -9.14 16.09 4.46
C ARG A 123 -8.51 17.16 5.35
N PRO A 124 -8.24 16.88 6.64
CA PRO A 124 -7.60 17.82 7.52
C PRO A 124 -6.13 17.97 7.17
N ILE A 125 -5.64 19.21 7.23
CA ILE A 125 -4.23 19.57 6.99
C ILE A 125 -3.70 20.54 8.05
N TYR A 126 -4.54 20.97 9.01
CA TYR A 126 -4.14 21.84 10.12
C TYR A 126 -4.33 21.13 11.46
N GLY A 127 -3.39 21.31 12.37
CA GLY A 127 -3.40 20.80 13.75
C GLY A 127 -2.56 21.64 14.69
N PHE A 128 -2.53 21.30 15.98
CA PHE A 128 -1.66 21.94 16.97
C PHE A 128 -0.29 21.27 17.01
N ASP A 129 0.74 22.01 17.41
CA ASP A 129 2.11 21.51 17.53
C ASP A 129 2.17 20.17 18.30
N GLY A 130 2.96 19.23 17.77
CA GLY A 130 3.07 17.86 18.31
C GLY A 130 1.85 16.94 18.11
N GLY A 131 0.77 17.41 17.49
CA GLY A 131 -0.46 16.64 17.23
C GLY A 131 -0.68 16.25 15.76
N PRO A 132 -1.70 15.44 15.45
CA PRO A 132 -2.11 15.18 14.07
C PRO A 132 -2.93 16.35 13.49
N ALA A 133 -3.02 16.40 12.16
CA ALA A 133 -4.00 17.25 11.48
C ALA A 133 -5.43 16.87 11.88
N ARG A 134 -6.23 17.88 12.25
CA ARG A 134 -7.59 17.74 12.77
C ARG A 134 -8.64 18.46 11.94
N VAL A 135 -8.27 19.60 11.35
CA VAL A 135 -9.20 20.43 10.57
C VAL A 135 -8.65 20.79 9.19
N CYS A 136 -9.55 21.12 8.27
CA CYS A 136 -9.19 21.58 6.93
C CYS A 136 -8.82 23.08 6.93
N SER A 137 -8.38 23.60 5.78
CA SER A 137 -8.03 25.01 5.63
C SER A 137 -9.16 26.00 5.95
N ARG A 138 -10.42 25.59 5.79
CA ARG A 138 -11.59 26.43 6.08
C ARG A 138 -11.90 26.51 7.58
N HIS A 139 -11.50 25.52 8.36
CA HIS A 139 -11.80 25.42 9.79
C HIS A 139 -10.56 25.62 10.66
N ARG A 140 -9.52 26.25 10.10
CA ARG A 140 -8.29 26.59 10.81
C ARG A 140 -8.59 27.57 11.95
N ARG A 141 -8.07 27.28 13.13
CA ARG A 141 -8.17 28.14 14.32
C ARG A 141 -6.80 28.74 14.67
N GLU A 142 -6.81 29.77 15.51
CA GLU A 142 -5.57 30.38 16.00
C GLU A 142 -4.67 29.34 16.69
N GLY A 143 -3.36 29.43 16.48
CA GLY A 143 -2.39 28.46 16.97
C GLY A 143 -2.28 27.16 16.14
N MET A 144 -3.12 26.94 15.13
CA MET A 144 -3.00 25.77 14.24
C MET A 144 -1.98 25.98 13.11
N ILE A 145 -1.10 24.99 12.95
CA ILE A 145 -0.06 24.90 11.92
C ILE A 145 -0.43 23.86 10.86
N LYS A 146 0.11 24.03 9.65
CA LYS A 146 -0.07 23.08 8.55
C LYS A 146 0.83 21.86 8.79
N MET A 147 0.24 20.66 8.68
CA MET A 147 0.86 19.35 8.92
C MET A 147 1.12 18.59 7.62
#